data_AF-W2CAQ6-F1
#
_entry.id   AF-W2CAQ6-F1
#
_cell.length_a   1.000
_cell.length_b   1.000
_cell.length_c   1.000
_cell.angle_alpha   90.00
_cell.angle_beta   90.00
_cell.angle_gamma   90.00
#
_symmetry.space_group_name_H-M   'P 1'
#
loop_
_entity.id
_entity.type
_entity.pdbx_description
1 polymer ?
#
loop_
_entity_poly.entity_id
_entity_poly.type
_entity_poly.pdbx_seq_one_letter_code
_entity_poly.pdbx_strand_id
1 'polypeptide(L)' 'MEATTLNEAQLEMLKLMSVIKTPEELAELKQAISDHFARKAAEEIDRMWADGRLTEERVESFRHLHERTPYQP' A
#
# COMPACT_ATOMS: atom_id res chain seq x y z
N MET A 1 13.75 20.83 -18.17
CA MET A 1 13.53 19.67 -17.29
C MET A 1 13.37 20.22 -15.89
N GLU A 2 12.18 20.14 -15.30
CA GLU A 2 12.03 20.44 -13.87
C GLU A 2 12.80 19.39 -13.09
N ALA A 3 13.67 19.83 -12.19
CA ALA A 3 14.35 18.91 -11.28
C ALA A 3 13.32 18.41 -10.27
N THR A 4 13.04 17.10 -10.27
CA THR A 4 12.19 16.48 -9.24
C THR A 4 12.90 16.62 -7.90
N THR A 5 12.49 17.58 -7.07
CA THR A 5 12.92 17.67 -5.68
C THR A 5 12.27 16.56 -4.89
N LEU A 6 13.08 15.59 -4.45
CA LEU A 6 12.64 14.52 -3.59
C LEU A 6 12.28 15.07 -2.21
N ASN A 7 11.19 14.57 -1.63
CA ASN A 7 10.82 14.88 -0.26
C ASN A 7 11.72 14.11 0.74
N GLU A 8 11.63 14.46 2.02
CA GLU A 8 12.47 13.87 3.08
C GLU A 8 12.35 12.34 3.16
N ALA A 9 11.13 11.81 3.04
CA ALA A 9 10.91 10.36 3.10
C ALA A 9 11.58 9.63 1.92
N GLN A 10 11.54 10.21 0.72
CA GLN A 10 12.21 9.68 -0.46
C GLN A 10 13.74 9.71 -0.30
N LEU A 11 14.28 10.80 0.26
CA LEU A 11 15.71 10.93 0.54
C LEU A 11 16.18 9.91 1.59
N GLU A 12 15.41 9.67 2.65
CA GLU A 12 15.78 8.66 3.64
C GLU A 12 15.72 7.24 3.10
N MET A 13 14.74 6.94 2.24
CA MET A 13 14.70 5.64 1.58
C MET A 13 15.94 5.42 0.70
N LEU A 14 16.42 6.45 0.01
CA LEU A 14 17.67 6.37 -0.76
C LEU A 14 18.88 6.08 0.13
N LYS A 15 18.95 6.68 1.32
CA LYS A 15 20.04 6.39 2.29
C LYS A 15 19.97 4.95 2.79
N LEU A 16 18.78 4.44 3.10
CA LEU A 16 18.58 3.05 3.51
C LEU A 16 18.95 2.05 2.40
N MET A 17 18.61 2.36 1.14
CA MET A 17 19.01 1.52 0.01
C MET A 17 20.52 1.55 -0.24
N SER A 18 21.24 2.62 0.16
CA SER A 18 22.68 2.71 -0.05
C SER A 18 23.49 1.63 0.70
N VAL A 19 22.94 1.07 1.78
CA VAL A 19 23.59 0.01 2.56
C VAL A 19 23.24 -1.40 2.09
N ILE A 20 22.18 -1.56 1.29
CA ILE A 20 21.77 -2.85 0.70
C ILE A 20 22.70 -3.22 -0.44
N LYS A 21 23.29 -4.42 -0.39
CA LYS A 21 24.29 -4.90 -1.35
C LYS A 21 23.83 -6.13 -2.12
N THR A 22 22.83 -6.86 -1.63
CA THR A 22 22.38 -8.10 -2.27
C THR A 22 20.90 -8.04 -2.70
N PRO A 23 20.51 -8.84 -3.71
CA PRO A 23 19.10 -9.01 -4.09
C PRO A 23 18.22 -9.51 -2.94
N GLU A 24 18.76 -10.35 -2.07
CA GLU A 24 18.05 -10.92 -0.91
C GLU A 24 17.72 -9.83 0.13
N GLU A 25 18.69 -8.99 0.48
CA GLU A 25 18.48 -7.85 1.39
C GLU A 25 17.44 -6.86 0.82
N LEU A 26 17.45 -6.65 -0.50
CA LEU A 26 16.43 -5.84 -1.16
C LEU A 26 15.03 -6.48 -1.09
N ALA A 27 14.95 -7.81 -1.23
CA ALA A 27 13.69 -8.53 -1.13
C ALA A 27 13.13 -8.46 0.30
N GLU A 28 13.98 -8.59 1.32
CA GLU A 28 13.60 -8.44 2.72
C GLU A 28 13.09 -7.03 3.03
N LEU A 29 13.77 -5.98 2.54
CA LEU A 29 13.29 -4.60 2.70
C LEU A 29 11.91 -4.40 2.05
N LYS A 30 11.72 -4.92 0.82
CA LYS A 30 10.42 -4.85 0.13
C LYS A 30 9.32 -5.57 0.90
N GLN A 31 9.63 -6.73 1.47
CA GLN A 31 8.69 -7.47 2.29
C GLN A 31 8.30 -6.67 3.54
N ALA A 32 9.27 -6.14 4.28
CA ALA A 32 9.03 -5.35 5.49
C ALA A 32 8.14 -4.11 5.23
N ILE A 33 8.38 -3.41 4.12
CA ILE A 33 7.53 -2.27 3.70
C ILE A 33 6.12 -2.76 3.35
N SER A 34 6.01 -3.86 2.61
CA SER A 34 4.70 -4.43 2.22
C SER A 34 3.89 -4.85 3.44
N ASP A 35 4.52 -5.52 4.41
CA ASP A 35 3.91 -5.95 5.66
C ASP A 35 3.44 -4.76 6.50
N HIS A 36 4.21 -3.66 6.52
CA HIS A 36 3.80 -2.43 7.20
C HIS A 36 2.47 -1.90 6.65
N PHE A 37 2.34 -1.79 5.33
CA PHE A 37 1.13 -1.29 4.71
C PHE A 37 -0.03 -2.29 4.79
N ALA A 38 0.23 -3.59 4.66
CA ALA A 38 -0.77 -4.63 4.84
C ALA A 38 -1.39 -4.59 6.24
N ARG A 39 -0.55 -4.47 7.28
CA ARG A 39 -1.01 -4.32 8.66
C ARG A 39 -1.83 -3.04 8.85
N LYS A 40 -1.38 -1.90 8.33
CA LYS A 40 -2.17 -0.66 8.41
C LYS A 40 -3.52 -0.77 7.72
N ALA A 41 -3.58 -1.45 6.57
CA ALA A 41 -4.82 -1.69 5.86
C ALA A 41 -5.77 -2.59 6.68
N ALA A 42 -5.25 -3.67 7.26
CA ALA A 42 -6.02 -4.55 8.15
C ALA A 42 -6.56 -3.77 9.37
N GLU A 43 -5.72 -2.97 10.04
CA GLU A 43 -6.12 -2.14 11.18
C GLU A 43 -7.19 -1.10 10.81
N GLU A 44 -7.19 -0.56 9.59
CA GLU A 44 -8.24 0.33 9.12
C GLU A 44 -9.54 -0.43 8.83
N ILE A 45 -9.46 -1.61 8.22
CA ILE A 45 -10.62 -2.48 8.00
C ILE A 45 -11.29 -2.86 9.33
N ASP A 46 -10.50 -3.28 10.31
CA ASP A 46 -11.00 -3.60 11.66
C ASP A 46 -11.66 -2.40 12.32
N ARG A 47 -11.07 -1.20 12.18
CA ARG A 47 -11.67 0.06 12.68
C ARG A 47 -12.99 0.37 12.00
N MET A 48 -13.06 0.25 10.67
CA MET A 48 -14.29 0.45 9.91
C MET A 48 -15.39 -0.57 10.29
N TRP A 49 -15.00 -1.79 10.65
CA TRP A 49 -15.96 -2.79 11.14
C TRP A 49 -16.49 -2.40 12.53
N ALA A 50 -15.59 -2.00 13.44
CA ALA A 50 -15.94 -1.63 14.81
C ALA A 50 -16.82 -0.37 14.89
N ASP A 51 -16.62 0.60 13.99
CA ASP A 51 -17.42 1.84 13.94
C ASP A 51 -18.68 1.75 13.05
N GLY A 52 -18.92 0.58 12.45
CA GLY A 52 -20.11 0.29 11.64
C GLY A 52 -20.09 0.90 10.23
N ARG A 53 -18.99 1.53 9.79
CA ARG A 53 -18.82 1.99 8.40
C ARG A 53 -18.67 0.82 7.42
N LEU A 54 -18.17 -0.32 7.90
CA LEU A 54 -18.10 -1.58 7.17
C LEU A 54 -19.03 -2.59 7.84
N THR A 55 -19.99 -3.10 7.07
CA THR A 55 -20.97 -4.11 7.50
C THR A 55 -20.93 -5.30 6.55
N GLU A 56 -21.52 -6.42 6.96
CA GLU A 56 -21.62 -7.63 6.12
C GLU A 56 -22.36 -7.35 4.79
N GLU A 57 -23.44 -6.56 4.83
CA GLU A 57 -24.16 -6.11 3.63
C GLU A 57 -23.27 -5.26 2.70
N ARG A 58 -22.41 -4.40 3.27
CA ARG A 58 -21.48 -3.58 2.48
C ARG A 58 -20.36 -4.42 1.89
N VAL A 59 -19.86 -5.43 2.60
CA VAL A 59 -18.89 -6.39 2.05
C VAL A 59 -19.52 -7.19 0.91
N GLU A 60 -20.76 -7.64 1.05
CA GLU A 60 -21.48 -8.35 -0.02
C GLU A 60 -21.69 -7.46 -1.26
N SER A 61 -21.91 -6.15 -1.07
CA SER A 61 -22.01 -5.20 -2.18
C SER A 61 -20.73 -5.15 -3.05
N PHE A 62 -19.55 -5.41 -2.47
CA PHE A 62 -18.30 -5.45 -3.22
C PHE A 62 -18.22 -6.63 -4.19
N ARG A 63 -18.91 -7.74 -3.90
CA ARG A 63 -19.00 -8.90 -4.80
C ARG A 63 -19.69 -8.56 -6.13
N HIS A 64 -20.61 -7.60 -6.08
CA HIS A 64 -21.36 -7.11 -7.23
C HIS A 64 -20.76 -5.84 -7.84
N LEU A 65 -19.68 -5.32 -7.26
CA LEU A 65 -19.01 -4.13 -7.74
C LEU A 65 -18.13 -4.47 -8.95
N HIS A 66 -18.55 -4.00 -10.12
CA HIS A 66 -17.79 -4.16 -11.36
C HIS A 66 -16.98 -2.90 -11.68
N GLU A 67 -16.00 -2.54 -10.86
CA GLU A 67 -15.08 -1.41 -11.12
C GLU A 67 -13.98 -1.74 -12.14
N ARG A 68 -14.27 -2.60 -13.11
CA ARG A 68 -13.32 -2.82 -14.21
C ARG A 68 -13.20 -1.54 -15.01
N THR A 69 -11.97 -1.18 -15.38
CA THR A 69 -11.70 -0.07 -16.29
C THR A 69 -12.54 -0.26 -17.56
N PRO A 70 -13.41 0.69 -17.94
CA PRO A 70 -14.17 0.60 -19.17
C PRO A 70 -13.21 0.53 -20.36
N TYR A 71 -13.39 -0.47 -21.23
CA TYR A 71 -12.66 -0.51 -22.49
C TYR A 71 -13.21 0.59 -23.40
N GLN A 72 -12.36 1.54 -23.80
CA GLN A 72 -12.69 2.49 -24.85
C GLN A 72 -12.48 1.78 -26.21
N PRO A 73 -13.45 1.84 -27.14
CA PRO A 73 -13.31 1.28 -28.48
C PRO A 73 -12.31 2.07 -29.35
#